data_AF-A0A0G1EBG9-F1
#
_entry.id   AF-A0A0G1EBG9-F1
#
_cell.length_a   1.000
_cell.length_b   1.000
_cell.length_c   1.000
_cell.angle_alpha   90.00
_cell.angle_beta   90.00
_cell.angle_gamma   90.00
#
_symmetry.space_group_name_H-M   'P 1'
#
loop_
_entity.id
_entity.type
_entity.pdbx_description
1 polymer ?
#
loop_
_entity_poly.entity_id
_entity_poly.type
_entity_poly.pdbx_seq_one_letter_code
_entity_poly.pdbx_strand_id
1 'polypeptide(L)'
;MRSELYDNSITGTLFGTALVSLTAGTGQGPNIPCKSCLVIPDTANTATVYIGASSAVTDAAGYPLPSVDLALPIMRNLNQLFFYSTDADAKVRVMWRL
;
A
#
# COMPACT_ATOMS: atom_id res chain seq x y z
N MET A 1 0.52 2.72 -21.20
CA MET A 1 0.47 1.65 -20.17
C MET A 1 0.53 2.16 -18.72
N ARG A 2 0.76 3.46 -18.45
CA ARG A 2 0.69 4.03 -17.08
C ARG A 2 -0.70 4.56 -16.68
N SER A 3 -1.60 4.83 -17.64
CA SER A 3 -2.85 5.57 -17.37
C SER A 3 -3.92 4.81 -16.58
N GLU A 4 -3.90 3.48 -16.60
CA GLU A 4 -5.01 2.66 -16.06
C GLU A 4 -4.94 2.48 -14.53
N LEU A 5 -3.79 2.75 -13.91
CA LEU A 5 -3.63 2.71 -12.44
C LEU A 5 -3.98 4.03 -11.76
N TYR A 6 -4.19 5.10 -12.53
CA TYR A 6 -4.55 6.44 -12.02
C TYR A 6 -6.03 6.74 -12.10
N ASP A 7 -6.79 5.91 -12.82
CA ASP A 7 -8.19 6.16 -13.07
C ASP A 7 -9.06 5.41 -12.05
N ASN A 8 -9.41 6.12 -10.98
CA ASN A 8 -10.34 5.65 -9.94
C ASN A 8 -11.78 5.41 -10.46
N SER A 9 -12.08 5.73 -11.72
CA SER A 9 -13.40 5.47 -12.34
C SER A 9 -13.52 4.11 -13.02
N ILE A 10 -12.43 3.34 -13.12
CA ILE A 10 -12.46 1.99 -13.71
C ILE A 10 -13.08 0.99 -12.73
N THR A 11 -14.41 0.94 -12.71
CA THR A 11 -15.20 -0.18 -12.17
C THR A 11 -15.14 -1.38 -13.13
N GLY A 12 -13.96 -1.96 -13.30
CA GLY A 12 -13.76 -3.24 -13.99
C GLY A 12 -13.42 -4.31 -12.96
N THR A 13 -13.91 -5.55 -13.15
CA THR A 13 -13.60 -6.72 -12.30
C THR A 13 -12.09 -7.01 -12.14
N LEU A 14 -11.24 -6.30 -12.87
CA LEU A 14 -9.78 -6.43 -12.91
C LEU A 14 -9.05 -5.42 -12.02
N PHE A 15 -9.71 -4.41 -11.46
CA PHE A 15 -9.08 -3.38 -10.63
C PHE A 15 -9.80 -3.20 -9.29
N GLY A 16 -9.10 -2.67 -8.29
CA GLY A 16 -9.73 -2.34 -7.02
C GLY A 16 -8.87 -1.44 -6.14
N THR A 17 -9.47 -0.94 -5.07
CA THR A 17 -8.82 -0.04 -4.11
C THR A 17 -9.14 -0.46 -2.68
N ALA A 18 -8.17 -0.32 -1.77
CA ALA A 18 -8.34 -0.59 -0.34
C ALA A 18 -7.62 0.49 0.45
N LEU A 19 -8.19 0.83 1.60
CA LEU A 19 -7.55 1.65 2.60
C LEU A 19 -7.02 0.72 3.70
N VAL A 20 -5.72 0.77 3.96
CA VAL A 20 -5.06 0.08 5.06
C VAL A 20 -4.83 1.09 6.16
N SER A 21 -5.51 0.93 7.29
CA SER A 21 -5.27 1.70 8.51
C SER A 21 -4.22 0.96 9.35
N LEU A 22 -3.18 1.67 9.79
CA LEU A 22 -2.09 1.12 10.57
C LEU A 22 -2.43 1.23 12.07
N THR A 23 -3.24 0.33 12.60
CA THR A 23 -3.59 0.33 14.04
C THR A 23 -2.34 0.14 14.89
N ALA A 24 -2.09 1.06 15.83
CA ALA A 24 -0.87 1.06 16.65
C ALA A 24 0.43 1.09 15.81
N GLY A 25 0.37 1.72 14.64
CA GLY A 25 1.53 1.96 13.78
C GLY A 25 1.93 0.77 12.89
N THR A 26 1.13 -0.30 12.85
CA THR A 26 1.37 -1.44 11.96
C THR A 26 0.13 -1.81 11.17
N GLY A 27 0.31 -2.30 9.95
CA GLY A 27 -0.79 -2.71 9.09
C GLY A 27 -0.35 -3.76 8.07
N GLN A 28 -1.33 -4.48 7.51
CA GLN A 28 -1.12 -5.45 6.45
C GLN A 28 -2.15 -5.22 5.35
N GLY A 29 -1.74 -5.42 4.09
CA GLY A 29 -2.68 -5.41 2.98
C GLY A 29 -3.73 -6.54 3.11
N PRO A 30 -4.92 -6.37 2.52
CA PRO A 30 -5.98 -7.37 2.58
C PRO A 30 -5.63 -8.63 1.77
N ASN A 31 -6.27 -9.76 2.06
CA ASN A 31 -6.09 -11.01 1.30
C ASN A 31 -6.79 -10.93 -0.07
N ILE A 32 -6.15 -10.27 -1.02
CA ILE A 32 -6.65 -10.04 -2.37
C ILE A 32 -5.54 -10.42 -3.37
N PRO A 33 -5.74 -11.47 -4.20
CA PRO A 33 -4.84 -11.77 -5.29
C PRO A 33 -4.70 -10.58 -6.24
N CYS A 34 -3.50 -10.29 -6.70
CA CYS A 34 -3.24 -9.21 -7.67
C CYS A 34 -1.95 -9.50 -8.44
N LYS A 35 -1.79 -8.91 -9.63
CA LYS A 35 -0.56 -8.97 -10.43
C LYS A 35 0.37 -7.78 -10.17
N SER A 36 -0.21 -6.63 -9.87
CA SER A 36 0.55 -5.44 -9.47
C SER A 36 -0.32 -4.52 -8.63
N CYS A 37 0.33 -3.61 -7.91
CA CYS A 37 -0.37 -2.58 -7.17
C CYS A 37 0.39 -1.24 -7.19
N LEU A 38 -0.34 -0.21 -6.79
CA LEU A 38 0.13 1.13 -6.51
C LEU A 38 -0.15 1.40 -5.03
N VAL A 39 0.86 1.89 -4.32
CA VAL A 39 0.78 2.18 -2.89
C VAL A 39 1.01 3.68 -2.71
N ILE A 40 0.09 4.32 -1.99
CA ILE A 40 0.09 5.77 -1.78
C ILE A 40 -0.13 6.02 -0.29
N PRO A 41 0.84 6.61 0.44
CA PRO A 41 0.61 7.04 1.81
C PRO A 41 -0.37 8.22 1.83
N ASP A 42 -1.25 8.27 2.83
CA ASP A 42 -2.16 9.40 3.01
C ASP A 42 -1.35 10.67 3.33
N THR A 43 -1.69 11.78 2.68
CA THR A 43 -1.04 13.09 2.91
C THR A 43 -1.28 13.64 4.31
N ALA A 44 -2.29 13.13 5.02
CA ALA A 44 -2.58 13.50 6.40
C ALA A 44 -1.70 12.77 7.42
N ASN A 45 -0.93 11.75 7.01
CA ASN A 45 -0.02 11.05 7.91
C ASN A 45 1.04 12.01 8.44
N THR A 46 1.26 11.98 9.75
CA THR A 46 2.21 12.88 10.42
C THR A 46 3.64 12.34 10.44
N ALA A 47 3.80 11.05 10.14
CA ALA A 47 5.07 10.36 10.07
C ALA A 47 5.23 9.58 8.76
N THR A 48 6.49 9.27 8.43
CA THR A 48 6.84 8.41 7.30
C THR A 48 6.20 7.03 7.48
N VAL A 49 5.66 6.49 6.39
CA VAL A 49 5.21 5.11 6.34
C VAL A 49 6.29 4.28 5.66
N TYR A 50 6.58 3.10 6.21
CA TYR A 50 7.52 2.14 5.70
C TYR A 50 6.78 0.91 5.18
N ILE A 51 7.27 0.31 4.12
CA ILE A 51 6.73 -0.90 3.51
C ILE A 51 7.76 -2.03 3.54
N GLY A 52 7.30 -3.26 3.74
CA GLY A 52 8.12 -4.47 3.74
C GLY A 52 7.35 -5.71 3.29
N ALA A 53 8.08 -6.79 3.07
CA ALA A 53 7.54 -8.09 2.68
C ALA A 53 7.28 -9.05 3.86
N SER A 54 7.48 -8.57 5.10
CA SER A 54 7.23 -9.34 6.33
C SER A 54 6.70 -8.43 7.44
N SER A 55 6.07 -9.05 8.45
CA SER A 55 5.56 -8.35 9.63
C SER A 55 6.63 -7.71 10.51
N ALA A 56 7.91 -7.95 10.22
CA ALA A 56 9.04 -7.32 10.91
C ALA A 56 9.44 -5.96 10.31
N VAL A 57 8.59 -5.37 9.45
CA VAL A 57 8.81 -4.03 8.89
C VAL A 57 8.87 -2.99 10.02
N THR A 58 9.92 -2.18 9.99
CA THR A 58 10.16 -1.05 10.91
C THR A 58 10.78 0.10 10.13
N ASP A 59 11.07 1.21 10.79
CA ASP A 59 11.88 2.31 10.23
C ASP A 59 13.32 1.91 9.86
N ALA A 60 13.89 0.91 10.56
CA ALA A 60 15.22 0.39 10.32
C ALA A 60 15.28 -0.75 9.28
N ALA A 61 14.19 -1.51 9.12
CA ALA A 61 14.14 -2.71 8.27
C ALA A 61 13.17 -2.59 7.08
N GLY A 62 12.45 -1.49 6.96
CA GLY A 62 11.49 -1.22 5.90
C GLY A 62 11.99 -0.22 4.86
N TYR A 63 11.31 -0.18 3.72
CA TYR A 63 11.53 0.85 2.70
C TYR A 63 10.59 2.02 2.96
N PRO A 64 11.08 3.27 3.10
CA PRO A 64 10.21 4.42 3.27
C PRO A 64 9.37 4.61 2.00
N LEU A 65 8.06 4.70 2.16
CA LEU A 65 7.15 5.08 1.09
C LEU A 65 7.41 6.55 0.74
N PRO A 66 7.64 6.86 -0.55
CA PRO A 66 7.75 8.24 -0.95
C PRO A 66 6.39 8.94 -0.76
N SER A 67 6.39 10.28 -0.68
CA SER A 67 5.17 11.09 -0.68
C SER A 67 4.42 11.09 -2.03
N VAL A 68 4.86 10.24 -2.97
CA VAL A 68 4.26 10.01 -4.29
C VAL A 68 3.93 8.53 -4.44
N ASP A 69 3.28 8.17 -5.54
CA ASP A 69 2.84 6.79 -5.75
C ASP A 69 4.02 5.83 -5.96
N LEU A 70 4.04 4.74 -5.20
CA LEU A 70 4.96 3.64 -5.38
C LEU A 70 4.29 2.51 -6.18
N ALA A 71 4.76 2.29 -7.41
CA ALA A 71 4.29 1.19 -8.24
C ALA A 71 5.06 -0.10 -7.94
N LEU A 72 4.33 -1.17 -7.63
CA LEU A 72 4.87 -2.51 -7.39
C LEU A 72 4.42 -3.44 -8.54
N PRO A 73 5.27 -3.65 -9.56
CA PRO A 73 4.86 -4.25 -10.84
C PRO A 73 4.65 -5.78 -10.80
N ILE A 74 5.14 -6.45 -9.76
CA ILE A 74 5.06 -7.92 -9.60
C ILE A 74 4.64 -8.22 -8.18
N MET A 75 3.37 -8.56 -8.01
CA MET A 75 2.78 -9.04 -6.75
C MET A 75 1.97 -10.30 -7.03
N ARG A 76 1.71 -11.10 -5.98
CA ARG A 76 0.75 -12.22 -6.06
C ARG A 76 -0.49 -11.95 -5.23
N ASN A 77 -0.33 -11.23 -4.12
CA ASN A 77 -1.42 -10.88 -3.22
C ASN A 77 -1.05 -9.64 -2.39
N LEU A 78 -2.02 -8.79 -2.07
CA LEU A 78 -1.79 -7.61 -1.24
C LEU A 78 -1.42 -7.94 0.21
N ASN A 79 -1.78 -9.11 0.73
CA ASN A 79 -1.39 -9.54 2.07
C ASN A 79 0.13 -9.79 2.23
N GLN A 80 0.89 -9.73 1.15
CA GLN A 80 2.35 -9.77 1.20
C GLN A 80 2.94 -8.39 1.56
N LEU A 81 2.11 -7.34 1.59
CA LEU A 81 2.51 -5.99 1.96
C LEU A 81 2.28 -5.79 3.45
N PHE A 82 3.35 -5.42 4.15
CA PHE A 82 3.33 -5.02 5.54
C PHE A 82 3.76 -3.56 5.64
N PHE A 83 3.11 -2.83 6.52
CA PHE A 83 3.32 -1.40 6.70
C PHE A 83 3.67 -1.09 8.15
N TYR A 84 4.54 -0.10 8.33
CA TYR A 84 4.91 0.45 9.62
C TYR A 84 4.93 1.97 9.58
N SER A 85 4.51 2.62 10.66
CA SER A 85 4.72 4.04 10.89
C SER A 85 4.79 4.30 12.39
N THR A 86 5.50 5.36 12.78
CA THR A 86 5.43 5.87 14.16
C THR A 86 4.12 6.62 14.44
N ASP A 87 3.36 6.97 13.40
CA ASP A 87 2.00 7.47 13.50
C ASP A 87 1.04 6.28 13.66
N ALA A 88 0.40 6.21 14.83
CA ALA A 88 -0.38 5.07 15.29
C ALA A 88 -1.71 4.87 14.56
N ASP A 89 -2.12 5.83 13.72
CA ASP A 89 -3.34 5.79 12.92
C ASP A 89 -3.06 6.13 11.44
N ALA A 90 -1.81 5.98 11.00
CA ALA A 90 -1.41 6.23 9.64
C ALA A 90 -2.25 5.42 8.64
N LYS A 91 -2.47 5.98 7.47
CA LYS A 91 -3.28 5.39 6.41
C LYS A 91 -2.49 5.22 5.14
N VAL A 92 -2.72 4.11 4.46
CA VAL A 92 -2.14 3.81 3.16
C VAL A 92 -3.24 3.38 2.22
N ARG A 93 -3.33 4.04 1.06
CA ARG A 93 -4.20 3.59 -0.03
C ARG A 93 -3.43 2.63 -0.91
N VAL A 94 -4.05 1.49 -1.20
CA VAL A 94 -3.52 0.49 -2.11
C VAL A 94 -4.51 0.32 -3.25
N MET A 95 -4.04 0.53 -4.48
CA MET A 95 -4.80 0.28 -5.70
C MET A 95 -4.16 -0.90 -6.41
N TRP A 96 -4.95 -1.86 -6.91
CA TRP A 96 -4.39 -3.07 -7.52
C TRP A 96 -5.06 -3.41 -8.84
N ARG A 97 -4.39 -4.29 -9.58
CA ARG A 97 -4.94 -5.00 -10.73
C ARG A 97 -4.80 -6.52 -10.59
N LEU A 98 -5.77 -7.28 -11.08
CA LEU A 98 -5.79 -8.75 -11.12
C LEU A 98 -4.92 -9.36 -12.22
#